data_AF-A0A1R4KY17-F1
#
_entry.id   AF-A0A1R4KY17-F1
#
_cell.length_a   1.000
_cell.length_b   1.000
_cell.length_c   1.000
_cell.angle_alpha   90.00
_cell.angle_beta   90.00
_cell.angle_gamma   90.00
#
_symmetry.space_group_name_H-M   'P 1'
#
loop_
_entity.id
_entity.type
_entity.pdbx_description
1 polymer ?
#
loop_
_entity_poly.entity_id
_entity_poly.type
_entity_poly.pdbx_seq_one_letter_code
_entity_poly.pdbx_strand_id
1 'polypeptide(L)' 'MTCRANDINTYYYFLHLFKTLPSRDVGDDDFTDLMPWNVQLDFDYS' A
#
# COMPACT_ATOMS: atom_id res chain seq x y z
N MET A 1 10.85 0.02 -7.18
CA MET A 1 11.21 -1.21 -6.43
C MET A 1 9.96 -2.05 -6.25
N THR A 2 10.02 -3.39 -6.35
CA THR A 2 8.81 -4.26 -6.33
C THR A 2 8.39 -4.62 -4.90
N CYS A 3 7.12 -4.99 -4.66
CA CYS A 3 6.65 -5.43 -3.33
C CYS A 3 7.51 -6.58 -2.76
N ARG A 4 7.85 -7.55 -3.61
CA ARG A 4 8.72 -8.68 -3.24
C ARG A 4 10.10 -8.24 -2.77
N ALA A 5 10.67 -7.19 -3.36
CA ALA A 5 11.97 -6.67 -2.96
C ALA A 5 11.94 -5.89 -1.63
N ASN A 6 10.74 -5.60 -1.11
CA ASN A 6 10.50 -4.91 0.16
C ASN A 6 9.90 -5.86 1.21
N ASP A 7 10.02 -7.18 1.02
CA ASP A 7 9.42 -8.22 1.90
C ASP A 7 7.91 -8.07 2.13
N ILE A 8 7.22 -7.48 1.15
CA ILE A 8 5.77 -7.26 1.20
C ILE A 8 5.06 -8.25 0.30
N ASN A 9 4.04 -8.88 0.85
CA ASN A 9 3.13 -9.71 0.08
C ASN A 9 2.30 -8.84 -0.88
N THR A 10 2.43 -9.11 -2.17
CA THR A 10 1.79 -8.36 -3.25
C THR A 10 0.26 -8.33 -3.14
N TYR A 11 -0.36 -9.44 -2.71
CA TYR A 11 -1.82 -9.52 -2.58
C TYR A 11 -2.33 -8.52 -1.53
N TYR A 12 -1.68 -8.50 -0.37
CA TYR A 12 -2.05 -7.60 0.72
C TYR A 12 -1.77 -6.14 0.42
N TYR A 13 -0.70 -5.86 -0.33
CA TYR A 13 -0.41 -4.53 -0.83
C TYR A 13 -1.51 -4.03 -1.79
N PHE A 14 -1.95 -4.85 -2.74
CA PHE A 14 -3.08 -4.47 -3.61
C PHE A 14 -4.38 -4.27 -2.84
N LEU A 15 -4.66 -5.14 -1.87
CA LEU A 15 -5.84 -4.97 -1.02
C LEU A 15 -5.81 -3.64 -0.26
N HIS A 16 -4.63 -3.24 0.25
CA HIS A 16 -4.44 -1.93 0.87
C HIS A 16 -4.70 -0.80 -0.14
N LEU A 17 -4.07 -0.84 -1.32
CA LEU A 17 -4.26 0.17 -2.37
C LEU A 17 -5.74 0.33 -2.76
N PHE A 18 -6.47 -0.76 -2.96
CA PHE A 18 -7.87 -0.70 -3.35
C PHE A 18 -8.80 -0.14 -2.26
N LYS A 19 -8.38 -0.21 -0.98
CA LYS A 19 -9.09 0.45 0.12
C LYS A 19 -8.73 1.93 0.22
N THR A 20 -7.46 2.26 0.06
CA THR A 20 -6.95 3.61 0.30
C THR A 20 -7.23 4.55 -0.86
N LEU A 21 -7.05 4.11 -2.11
CA LEU A 21 -7.18 4.97 -3.30
C LEU A 21 -8.56 5.65 -3.44
N PRO A 22 -9.70 4.96 -3.23
CA PRO A 22 -11.02 5.61 -3.33
C PRO A 22 -11.28 6.64 -2.21
N SER A 23 -10.55 6.58 -1.10
CA SER A 23 -10.70 7.48 0.05
C SER A 23 -9.82 8.72 -0.02
N ARG A 24 -8.96 8.85 -1.04
CA ARG A 24 -8.09 10.01 -1.21
C ARG A 24 -8.84 11.18 -1.84
N ASP A 25 -8.38 12.38 -1.52
CA ASP A 25 -8.92 13.60 -2.11
C ASP A 25 -8.61 13.67 -3.61
N VAL A 26 -9.61 14.15 -4.36
CA VAL A 26 -9.50 14.34 -5.80
C VAL A 26 -8.55 15.52 -6.06
N GLY A 27 -7.30 15.20 -6.39
CA GLY A 27 -6.22 16.18 -6.61
C GLY A 27 -4.94 15.90 -5.82
N ASP A 28 -4.96 14.88 -4.95
CA ASP A 28 -3.76 14.39 -4.29
C ASP A 28 -3.01 13.41 -5.19
N ASP A 29 -1.99 13.92 -5.89
CA ASP A 29 -1.13 13.16 -6.80
C ASP A 29 0.11 12.56 -6.11
N ASP A 30 0.29 12.78 -4.81
CA ASP A 30 1.45 12.26 -4.07
C ASP A 30 1.18 10.85 -3.54
N PHE A 31 1.56 9.85 -4.34
CA PHE A 31 1.47 8.43 -3.96
C PHE A 31 2.73 7.90 -3.27
N THR A 32 3.64 8.76 -2.81
CA THR A 32 4.90 8.33 -2.18
C THR A 32 4.62 7.53 -0.91
N ASP A 33 3.58 7.90 -0.16
CA ASP A 33 3.12 7.20 1.05
C ASP A 33 2.60 5.78 0.74
N LEU A 34 2.03 5.58 -0.45
CA LEU A 34 1.55 4.28 -0.91
C LEU A 34 2.65 3.38 -1.45
N MET A 35 3.90 3.86 -1.60
CA MET A 35 4.97 3.03 -2.13
C MET A 35 5.26 1.85 -1.21
N PRO A 36 5.64 0.67 -1.74
CA PRO A 36 5.77 -0.54 -0.94
C PRO A 36 6.65 -0.35 0.30
N TRP A 37 7.78 0.33 0.19
CA TRP A 37 8.70 0.58 1.32
C TRP A 37 8.18 1.55 2.39
N ASN A 38 7.12 2.32 2.09
CA ASN A 38 6.52 3.29 3.00
C ASN A 38 5.23 2.77 3.66
N VAL A 39 4.70 1.64 3.18
CA VAL A 39 3.46 1.06 3.72
C VAL A 39 3.79 0.01 4.78
N GLN A 40 3.40 0.28 6.03
CA GLN A 40 3.40 -0.73 7.09
C GLN A 40 2.08 -1.50 7.08
N LEU A 41 2.14 -2.71 6.52
CA LEU A 41 1.04 -3.65 6.46
C LEU A 41 1.01 -4.49 7.74
N ASP A 42 0.43 -3.94 8.81
CA ASP A 42 0.21 -4.69 10.05
C ASP A 42 -1.02 -5.59 9.87
N PHE A 43 -0.77 -6.84 9.43
CA PHE A 43 -1.80 -7.86 9.39
C PHE A 43 -1.59 -8.79 10.59
N ASP A 44 -2.26 -8.47 11.68
CA ASP A 44 -2.41 -9.33 12.85
C ASP A 44 -3.10 -10.64 12.39
N TYR A 45 -2.30 -11.67 12.13
CA TYR A 45 -2.79 -13.02 11.93
C TYR A 45 -3.23 -13.56 13.30
N SER A 46 -4.49 -13.36 13.67
CA SER A 46 -5.17 -14.17 14.69
C SER A 46 -5.59 -15.53 14.13
#